data_AF-A0A8T5UPL3-F1
#
_entry.id   AF-A0A8T5UPL3-F1
#
_cell.length_a   1.000
_cell.length_b   1.000
_cell.length_c   1.000
_cell.angle_alpha   90.00
_cell.angle_beta   90.00
_cell.angle_gamma   90.00
#
_symmetry.space_group_name_H-M   'P 1'
#
loop_
_entity.id
_entity.type
_entity.pdbx_description
1 polymer ?
#
loop_
_entity_poly.entity_id
_entity_poly.type
_entity_poly.pdbx_seq_one_letter_code
_entity_poly.pdbx_strand_id
1 'polypeptide(L)'
;MNSIKNEDEWLIPKSEITFDYLKKFNRNAMILHLVQGLLMVFFGFLPFLDFSINIYTFYLEFDLGPPPTLSPNPEVIFAFTALGAFVGTFLLLSAIAHFLIAYPLNKVYNRDLKKGINKVRWFEYGLSSSIMILLIALFFGVLDFWALFMIFISNALMNMFGLMMELQNVYTRKLKEKVRWTAYYLGVIAGAVPWIVITAYFINTGVNGGEIPGFVYWIYVIELIFFNTFAINMILQYKGVGKWKDYLYGERMYIVLSLVSKSFLAWLVFGGVFSPTG
;
A
#
# COMPACT_ATOMS: atom_id res chain seq x y z
N MET A 1 47.05 3.92 8.64
CA MET A 1 46.06 4.80 9.31
C MET A 1 44.71 4.81 8.57
N ASN A 2 44.12 3.63 8.27
CA ASN A 2 42.92 3.53 7.40
C ASN A 2 41.83 2.54 7.86
N SER A 3 41.86 2.05 9.11
CA SER A 3 40.84 1.09 9.60
C SER A 3 39.69 1.72 10.39
N ILE A 4 39.79 2.99 10.81
CA ILE A 4 38.82 3.60 11.73
C ILE A 4 37.59 4.20 11.01
N LYS A 5 37.67 4.49 9.70
CA LYS A 5 36.57 5.15 8.96
C LYS A 5 35.39 4.25 8.54
N ASN A 6 35.51 2.92 8.61
CA ASN A 6 34.49 2.01 8.05
C ASN A 6 33.47 1.48 9.07
N GLU A 7 33.75 1.51 10.37
CA GLU A 7 32.81 1.00 11.39
C GLU A 7 31.68 1.97 11.72
N ASP A 8 31.87 3.28 11.46
CA ASP A 8 30.84 4.29 11.68
C ASP A 8 29.70 4.27 10.66
N GLU A 9 29.82 3.48 9.59
CA GLU A 9 28.81 3.39 8.54
C GLU A 9 27.64 2.45 8.91
N TRP A 10 27.86 1.49 9.81
CA TRP A 10 26.86 0.51 10.23
C TRP A 10 26.24 0.89 11.58
N LEU A 11 24.94 1.15 11.57
CA LEU A 11 24.15 1.45 12.77
C LEU A 11 23.24 0.28 13.18
N ILE A 12 23.27 -0.80 12.41
CA ILE A 12 22.56 -2.06 12.68
C ILE A 12 23.56 -3.23 12.77
N PRO A 13 23.18 -4.35 13.41
CA PRO A 13 23.99 -5.58 13.37
C PRO A 13 24.27 -6.04 11.94
N LYS A 14 25.42 -6.67 11.72
CA LYS A 14 25.76 -7.27 10.43
C LYS A 14 24.79 -8.41 10.12
N SER A 15 24.45 -8.52 8.84
CA SER A 15 23.51 -9.50 8.31
C SER A 15 24.24 -10.62 7.55
N GLU A 16 23.66 -11.83 7.56
CA GLU A 16 24.06 -12.92 6.65
C GLU A 16 23.57 -12.68 5.22
N ILE A 17 22.52 -11.86 5.05
CA ILE A 17 22.00 -11.45 3.75
C ILE A 17 22.95 -10.41 3.15
N THR A 18 23.40 -10.65 1.92
CA THR A 18 24.31 -9.73 1.23
C THR A 18 23.55 -8.68 0.42
N PHE A 19 24.17 -7.52 0.20
CA PHE A 19 23.60 -6.51 -0.71
C PHE A 19 23.49 -7.01 -2.16
N ASP A 20 24.39 -7.89 -2.59
CA ASP A 20 24.33 -8.48 -3.93
C ASP A 20 23.13 -9.42 -4.09
N TYR A 21 22.81 -10.18 -3.03
CA TYR A 21 21.57 -10.94 -2.95
C TYR A 21 20.35 -10.01 -3.03
N LEU A 22 20.28 -8.95 -2.21
CA LEU A 22 19.13 -8.03 -2.23
C LEU A 22 18.97 -7.31 -3.56
N LYS A 23 20.06 -6.98 -4.25
CA LYS A 23 20.01 -6.42 -5.61
C LYS A 23 19.37 -7.39 -6.59
N LYS A 24 19.78 -8.66 -6.59
CA LYS A 24 19.16 -9.71 -7.42
C LYS A 24 17.70 -9.95 -7.04
N PHE A 25 17.39 -9.91 -5.75
CA PHE A 25 16.03 -10.08 -5.23
C PHE A 25 15.10 -8.95 -5.68
N ASN A 26 15.52 -7.69 -5.56
CA ASN A 26 14.79 -6.52 -6.09
C ASN A 26 14.62 -6.62 -7.61
N ARG A 27 15.66 -7.02 -8.36
CA ARG A 27 15.53 -7.22 -9.81
C ARG A 27 14.48 -8.28 -10.16
N ASN A 28 14.41 -9.38 -9.43
CA ASN A 28 13.41 -10.41 -9.68
C ASN A 28 12.00 -9.91 -9.34
N ALA A 29 11.84 -9.20 -8.21
CA ALA A 29 10.57 -8.57 -7.85
C ALA A 29 10.12 -7.52 -8.89
N MET A 30 11.05 -6.70 -9.40
CA MET A 30 10.81 -5.77 -10.52
C MET A 30 10.22 -6.50 -11.73
N ILE A 31 10.84 -7.59 -12.19
CA ILE A 31 10.38 -8.34 -13.36
C ILE A 31 8.97 -8.88 -13.13
N LEU A 32 8.72 -9.48 -11.97
CA LEU A 32 7.42 -10.07 -11.66
C LEU A 32 6.31 -9.01 -11.56
N HIS A 33 6.59 -7.86 -10.95
CA HIS A 33 5.65 -6.74 -10.93
C HIS A 33 5.42 -6.16 -12.33
N LEU A 34 6.48 -6.01 -13.13
CA LEU A 34 6.39 -5.46 -14.48
C LEU A 34 5.52 -6.35 -15.38
N VAL A 35 5.78 -7.66 -15.39
CA VAL A 35 5.00 -8.61 -16.20
C VAL A 35 3.53 -8.57 -15.81
N GLN A 36 3.22 -8.66 -14.50
CA GLN A 36 1.85 -8.59 -14.03
C GLN A 36 1.18 -7.24 -14.35
N GLY A 37 1.89 -6.12 -14.14
CA GLY A 37 1.37 -4.79 -14.42
C GLY A 37 1.05 -4.59 -15.91
N LEU A 38 1.94 -5.04 -16.81
CA LEU A 38 1.70 -4.99 -18.24
C LEU A 38 0.54 -5.90 -18.68
N LEU A 39 0.39 -7.08 -18.07
CA LEU A 39 -0.76 -7.95 -18.31
C LEU A 39 -2.07 -7.27 -17.89
N MET A 40 -2.11 -6.63 -16.71
CA MET A 40 -3.30 -5.91 -16.24
C MET A 40 -3.68 -4.75 -17.16
N VAL A 41 -2.69 -3.98 -17.63
CA VAL A 41 -2.91 -2.91 -18.61
C VAL A 41 -3.44 -3.49 -19.92
N PHE A 42 -2.80 -4.53 -20.44
CA PHE A 42 -3.21 -5.18 -21.69
C PHE A 42 -4.64 -5.70 -21.60
N PHE A 43 -4.97 -6.46 -20.55
CA PHE A 43 -6.31 -7.01 -20.38
C PHE A 43 -7.35 -5.93 -20.09
N GLY A 44 -6.99 -4.92 -19.31
CA GLY A 44 -7.89 -3.83 -18.95
C GLY A 44 -8.32 -2.93 -20.11
N PHE A 45 -7.66 -3.02 -21.27
CA PHE A 45 -8.06 -2.35 -22.51
C PHE A 45 -8.77 -3.29 -23.51
N LEU A 46 -9.05 -4.54 -23.12
CA LEU A 46 -9.80 -5.45 -23.99
C LEU A 46 -11.27 -4.99 -24.06
N PRO A 47 -11.87 -4.88 -25.26
CA PRO A 47 -13.21 -4.29 -25.43
C PRO A 47 -14.35 -5.02 -24.72
N PHE A 48 -14.15 -6.29 -24.38
CA PHE A 48 -15.14 -7.13 -23.70
C PHE A 48 -14.96 -7.14 -22.17
N LEU A 49 -13.98 -6.39 -21.65
CA LEU A 49 -13.65 -6.24 -20.23
C LEU A 49 -13.87 -4.79 -19.78
N ASP A 50 -14.98 -4.17 -20.23
CA ASP A 50 -15.32 -2.79 -19.90
C ASP A 50 -15.98 -2.72 -18.51
N PHE A 51 -15.37 -1.95 -17.61
CA PHE A 51 -15.91 -1.68 -16.29
C PHE A 51 -15.72 -0.21 -15.96
N SER A 52 -16.84 0.51 -15.89
CA SER A 52 -16.87 1.93 -15.57
C SER A 52 -17.53 2.19 -14.22
N ILE A 53 -16.95 3.10 -13.43
CA ILE A 53 -17.55 3.58 -12.18
C ILE A 53 -17.54 5.11 -12.12
N ASN A 54 -18.68 5.69 -11.76
CA ASN A 54 -18.78 7.14 -11.58
C ASN A 54 -18.28 7.54 -10.19
N ILE A 55 -17.47 8.60 -10.16
CA ILE A 55 -17.04 9.26 -8.94
C ILE A 55 -17.86 10.54 -8.80
N TYR A 56 -18.36 10.76 -7.59
CA TYR A 56 -19.29 11.83 -7.28
C TYR A 56 -18.65 12.89 -6.39
N THR A 57 -19.18 14.10 -6.47
CA THR A 57 -19.07 15.14 -5.44
C THR A 57 -20.49 15.54 -5.05
N PHE A 58 -20.67 16.02 -3.82
CA PHE A 58 -22.00 16.36 -3.31
C PHE A 58 -22.13 17.87 -3.14
N TYR A 59 -23.15 18.43 -3.78
CA TYR A 59 -23.61 19.80 -3.52
C TYR A 59 -24.88 19.75 -2.69
N LEU A 60 -25.28 20.91 -2.16
CA LEU A 60 -26.56 21.06 -1.49
C LEU A 60 -27.56 21.68 -2.46
N GLU A 61 -28.71 21.04 -2.60
CA GLU A 61 -29.88 21.63 -3.22
C GLU A 61 -30.74 22.28 -2.12
N PHE A 62 -31.03 23.56 -2.32
CA PHE A 62 -31.84 24.35 -1.39
C PHE A 62 -33.24 24.54 -1.97
N ASP A 63 -34.24 23.99 -1.29
CA ASP A 63 -35.63 24.34 -1.53
C ASP A 63 -36.06 25.38 -0.50
N LEU A 64 -36.35 26.61 -0.96
CA LEU A 64 -36.78 27.73 -0.13
C LEU A 64 -38.30 27.81 0.06
N GLY A 65 -39.03 26.74 -0.30
CA GLY A 65 -40.45 26.59 0.04
C GLY A 65 -40.71 26.60 1.55
N PRO A 66 -41.96 26.72 2.02
CA PRO A 66 -42.31 26.58 3.43
C PRO A 66 -42.73 25.11 3.73
N PRO A 67 -41.97 24.31 4.52
CA PRO A 67 -40.72 24.65 5.22
C PRO A 67 -39.48 24.52 4.32
N PRO A 68 -38.42 25.30 4.57
CA PRO A 68 -37.21 25.21 3.77
C PRO A 68 -36.56 23.84 3.99
N THR A 69 -36.11 23.22 2.91
CA THR A 69 -35.42 21.92 2.97
C THR A 69 -34.05 22.00 2.33
N LEU A 70 -33.13 21.17 2.83
CA LEU A 70 -31.83 20.93 2.22
C LEU A 70 -31.73 19.45 1.89
N SER A 71 -31.29 19.13 0.67
CA SER A 71 -31.04 17.76 0.26
C SER A 71 -29.69 17.63 -0.47
N PRO A 72 -29.01 16.47 -0.37
CA PRO A 72 -27.80 16.23 -1.14
C PRO A 72 -28.11 16.12 -2.64
N ASN A 73 -27.35 16.84 -3.47
CA ASN A 73 -27.36 16.69 -4.92
C ASN A 73 -26.02 16.08 -5.40
N PRO A 74 -25.95 14.77 -5.67
CA PRO A 74 -24.74 14.11 -6.14
C PRO A 74 -24.48 14.41 -7.62
N GLU A 75 -23.31 14.97 -7.92
CA GLU A 75 -22.87 15.28 -9.29
C GLU A 75 -21.67 14.41 -9.66
N VAL A 76 -21.64 13.88 -10.89
CA VAL A 76 -20.50 13.10 -11.39
C VAL A 76 -19.36 14.06 -11.73
N ILE A 77 -18.25 13.97 -10.99
CA ILE A 77 -17.05 14.75 -11.27
C ILE A 77 -16.13 14.04 -12.28
N PHE A 78 -16.14 12.71 -12.27
CA PHE A 78 -15.29 11.90 -13.13
C PHE A 78 -15.88 10.49 -13.34
N ALA A 79 -15.84 9.99 -14.58
CA ALA A 79 -16.19 8.61 -14.90
C ALA A 79 -14.90 7.80 -15.09
N PHE A 80 -14.67 6.81 -14.23
CA PHE A 80 -13.51 5.95 -14.29
C PHE A 80 -13.81 4.74 -15.18
N THR A 81 -13.38 4.77 -16.45
CA THR A 81 -13.75 3.76 -17.47
C THR A 81 -12.73 2.65 -17.67
N ALA A 82 -11.49 2.83 -17.23
CA ALA A 82 -10.40 1.86 -17.48
C ALA A 82 -9.97 1.15 -16.18
N LEU A 83 -10.92 0.66 -15.38
CA LEU A 83 -10.61 0.10 -14.05
C LEU A 83 -9.65 -1.10 -14.14
N GLY A 84 -9.81 -1.95 -15.15
CA GLY A 84 -8.87 -3.07 -15.39
C GLY A 84 -7.43 -2.59 -15.62
N ALA A 85 -7.24 -1.51 -16.39
CA ALA A 85 -5.92 -0.95 -16.63
C ALA A 85 -5.37 -0.24 -15.38
N PHE A 86 -6.25 0.34 -14.56
CA PHE A 86 -5.89 1.01 -13.32
C PHE A 86 -5.25 0.09 -12.28
N VAL A 87 -5.70 -1.17 -12.21
CA VAL A 87 -5.09 -2.24 -11.39
C VAL A 87 -3.59 -2.40 -11.71
N GLY A 88 -3.21 -2.24 -12.98
CA GLY A 88 -1.80 -2.31 -13.40
C GLY A 88 -0.93 -1.20 -12.78
N THR A 89 -1.50 -0.08 -12.38
CA THR A 89 -0.76 1.10 -11.91
C THR A 89 0.05 0.80 -10.65
N PHE A 90 -0.54 0.18 -9.64
CA PHE A 90 0.18 -0.10 -8.39
C PHE A 90 1.29 -1.16 -8.57
N LEU A 91 1.13 -2.09 -9.52
CA LEU A 91 2.15 -3.06 -9.89
C LEU A 91 3.31 -2.37 -10.61
N LEU A 92 3.03 -1.50 -11.58
CA LEU A 92 4.03 -0.76 -12.33
C LEU A 92 4.81 0.21 -11.43
N LEU A 93 4.16 0.84 -10.44
CA LEU A 93 4.84 1.65 -9.43
C LEU A 93 5.86 0.83 -8.63
N SER A 94 5.50 -0.38 -8.18
CA SER A 94 6.45 -1.29 -7.52
C SER A 94 7.58 -1.73 -8.45
N ALA A 95 7.28 -2.01 -9.72
CA ALA A 95 8.30 -2.34 -10.72
C ALA A 95 9.32 -1.20 -10.88
N ILE A 96 8.85 0.05 -10.97
CA ILE A 96 9.70 1.23 -11.04
C ILE A 96 10.56 1.36 -9.78
N ALA A 97 9.98 1.22 -8.58
CA ALA A 97 10.74 1.34 -7.35
C ALA A 97 11.83 0.26 -7.22
N HIS A 98 11.51 -0.99 -7.55
CA HIS A 98 12.49 -2.07 -7.56
C HIS A 98 13.56 -1.88 -8.64
N PHE A 99 13.22 -1.35 -9.82
CA PHE A 99 14.19 -0.94 -10.83
C PHE A 99 15.14 0.13 -10.27
N LEU A 100 14.60 1.17 -9.63
CA LEU A 100 15.41 2.23 -9.03
C LEU A 100 16.35 1.68 -7.96
N ILE A 101 15.88 0.79 -7.08
CA ILE A 101 16.68 0.14 -6.03
C ILE A 101 17.76 -0.77 -6.62
N ALA A 102 17.44 -1.56 -7.65
CA ALA A 102 18.36 -2.52 -8.24
C ALA A 102 19.45 -1.83 -9.08
N TYR A 103 19.17 -0.66 -9.67
CA TYR A 103 20.06 0.01 -10.60
C TYR A 103 20.47 1.43 -10.11
N PRO A 104 19.84 2.54 -10.51
CA PRO A 104 20.40 3.88 -10.32
C PRO A 104 20.57 4.28 -8.85
N LEU A 105 19.72 3.79 -7.95
CA LEU A 105 19.75 4.11 -6.52
C LEU A 105 20.43 3.02 -5.68
N ASN A 106 21.02 1.97 -6.27
CA ASN A 106 21.52 0.83 -5.49
C ASN A 106 22.57 1.22 -4.44
N LYS A 107 23.47 2.15 -4.78
CA LYS A 107 24.48 2.65 -3.82
C LYS A 107 23.84 3.38 -2.63
N VAL A 108 22.82 4.20 -2.90
CA VAL A 108 22.07 4.94 -1.88
C VAL A 108 21.25 3.98 -1.01
N TYR A 109 20.59 3.01 -1.64
CA TYR A 109 19.87 1.94 -0.96
C TYR A 109 20.78 1.17 0.00
N ASN A 110 21.90 0.64 -0.47
CA ASN A 110 22.83 -0.12 0.39
C ASN A 110 23.36 0.72 1.55
N ARG A 111 23.65 2.02 1.33
CA ARG A 111 24.08 2.94 2.38
C ARG A 111 23.00 3.15 3.44
N ASP A 112 21.76 3.33 3.03
CA ASP A 112 20.64 3.57 3.94
C ASP A 112 20.23 2.27 4.69
N LEU A 113 20.37 1.10 4.05
CA LEU A 113 20.18 -0.21 4.69
C LEU A 113 21.12 -0.44 5.87
N LYS A 114 22.39 0.01 5.77
CA LYS A 114 23.35 -0.04 6.91
C LYS A 114 22.88 0.75 8.13
N LYS A 115 21.88 1.62 7.96
CA LYS A 115 21.26 2.44 9.01
C LYS A 115 19.89 1.93 9.43
N GLY A 116 19.43 0.81 8.85
CA GLY A 116 18.09 0.29 9.08
C GLY A 116 17.00 1.19 8.50
N ILE A 117 17.25 1.78 7.32
CA ILE A 117 16.32 2.67 6.62
C ILE A 117 16.14 2.19 5.18
N ASN A 118 14.90 2.18 4.69
CA ASN A 118 14.61 2.09 3.27
C ASN A 118 13.57 3.15 2.86
N LYS A 119 14.05 4.29 2.35
CA LYS A 119 13.19 5.41 1.94
C LYS A 119 12.33 5.07 0.73
N VAL A 120 12.92 4.40 -0.26
CA VAL A 120 12.24 4.11 -1.54
C VAL A 120 11.00 3.25 -1.29
N ARG A 121 11.10 2.27 -0.38
CA ARG A 121 9.95 1.44 0.03
C ARG A 121 8.79 2.27 0.58
N TRP A 122 9.04 3.21 1.48
CA TRP A 122 7.95 4.00 2.08
C TRP A 122 7.30 4.97 1.09
N PHE A 123 8.08 5.57 0.19
CA PHE A 123 7.52 6.39 -0.89
C PHE A 123 6.72 5.55 -1.88
N GLU A 124 7.23 4.39 -2.27
CA GLU A 124 6.50 3.49 -3.16
C GLU A 124 5.22 2.98 -2.50
N TYR A 125 5.27 2.48 -1.27
CA TYR A 125 4.06 2.03 -0.56
C TYR A 125 3.07 3.16 -0.33
N GLY A 126 3.55 4.37 0.00
CA GLY A 126 2.70 5.55 0.17
C GLY A 126 1.88 5.90 -1.08
N LEU A 127 2.36 5.53 -2.28
CA LEU A 127 1.61 5.68 -3.52
C LEU A 127 0.84 4.40 -3.89
N SER A 128 1.54 3.27 -3.98
CA SER A 128 0.97 2.01 -4.49
C SER A 128 -0.12 1.47 -3.56
N SER A 129 0.12 1.39 -2.24
CA SER A 129 -0.92 0.93 -1.30
C SER A 129 -2.08 1.91 -1.18
N SER A 130 -1.85 3.19 -1.45
CA SER A 130 -2.92 4.20 -1.47
C SER A 130 -3.81 4.05 -2.70
N ILE A 131 -3.24 3.70 -3.86
CA ILE A 131 -4.03 3.30 -5.04
C ILE A 131 -4.79 2.00 -4.79
N MET A 132 -4.16 1.02 -4.12
CA MET A 132 -4.81 -0.24 -3.77
C MET A 132 -6.03 -0.01 -2.86
N ILE A 133 -5.89 0.79 -1.79
CA ILE A 133 -6.99 1.03 -0.86
C ILE A 133 -8.12 1.86 -1.49
N LEU A 134 -7.80 2.76 -2.44
CA LEU A 134 -8.82 3.43 -3.26
C LEU A 134 -9.63 2.43 -4.08
N LEU A 135 -8.95 1.51 -4.77
CA LEU A 135 -9.60 0.47 -5.56
C LEU A 135 -10.53 -0.40 -4.69
N ILE A 136 -10.05 -0.80 -3.50
CA ILE A 136 -10.85 -1.56 -2.53
C ILE A 136 -12.07 -0.73 -2.11
N ALA A 137 -11.89 0.55 -1.75
CA ALA A 137 -12.99 1.43 -1.33
C ALA A 137 -14.07 1.59 -2.41
N LEU A 138 -13.68 1.68 -3.68
CA LEU A 138 -14.61 1.72 -4.82
C LEU A 138 -15.46 0.45 -4.90
N PHE A 139 -14.87 -0.74 -4.69
CA PHE A 139 -15.63 -2.00 -4.67
C PHE A 139 -16.62 -2.13 -3.51
N PHE A 140 -16.43 -1.34 -2.45
CA PHE A 140 -17.39 -1.24 -1.33
C PHE A 140 -18.33 -0.03 -1.45
N GLY A 141 -18.35 0.66 -2.60
CA GLY A 141 -19.31 1.73 -2.86
C GLY A 141 -18.93 3.09 -2.27
N VAL A 142 -17.68 3.31 -1.87
CA VAL A 142 -17.19 4.64 -1.52
C VAL A 142 -16.95 5.42 -2.81
N LEU A 143 -17.96 6.18 -3.26
CA LEU A 143 -17.91 6.89 -4.55
C LEU A 143 -17.70 8.40 -4.42
N ASP A 144 -17.69 8.94 -3.19
CA ASP A 144 -17.39 10.34 -2.94
C ASP A 144 -15.90 10.65 -3.18
N PHE A 145 -15.64 11.63 -4.04
CA PHE A 145 -14.28 12.06 -4.39
C PHE A 145 -13.47 12.50 -3.16
N TRP A 146 -14.08 13.27 -2.26
CA TRP A 146 -13.38 13.82 -1.10
C TRP A 146 -13.08 12.74 -0.05
N ALA A 147 -13.99 11.79 0.16
CA ALA A 147 -13.75 10.61 0.99
C ALA A 147 -12.61 9.76 0.44
N LEU A 148 -12.60 9.51 -0.87
CA LEU A 148 -11.50 8.80 -1.55
C LEU A 148 -10.17 9.56 -1.38
N PHE A 149 -10.17 10.88 -1.59
CA PHE A 149 -8.98 11.71 -1.37
C PHE A 149 -8.46 11.60 0.08
N MET A 150 -9.33 11.68 1.09
CA MET A 150 -8.94 11.53 2.48
C MET A 150 -8.42 10.12 2.80
N ILE A 151 -9.04 9.07 2.24
CA ILE A 151 -8.57 7.68 2.33
C ILE A 151 -7.15 7.56 1.77
N PHE A 152 -6.92 8.11 0.57
CA PHE A 152 -5.60 8.09 -0.08
C PHE A 152 -4.54 8.77 0.79
N ILE A 153 -4.82 9.99 1.27
CA ILE A 153 -3.87 10.74 2.10
C ILE A 153 -3.61 10.06 3.43
N SER A 154 -4.65 9.55 4.10
CA SER A 154 -4.51 8.84 5.38
C SER A 154 -3.63 7.58 5.22
N ASN A 155 -3.84 6.81 4.16
CA ASN A 155 -3.01 5.65 3.85
C ASN A 155 -1.57 6.02 3.46
N ALA A 156 -1.37 7.11 2.72
CA ALA A 156 -0.03 7.62 2.43
C ALA A 156 0.70 8.03 3.71
N LEU A 157 0.00 8.70 4.64
CA LEU A 157 0.54 9.09 5.95
C LEU A 157 0.93 7.88 6.80
N MET A 158 0.15 6.80 6.82
CA MET A 158 0.53 5.54 7.47
C MET A 158 1.94 5.10 7.04
N ASN A 159 2.23 5.12 5.74
CA ASN A 159 3.54 4.75 5.21
C ASN A 159 4.63 5.77 5.55
N MET A 160 4.32 7.07 5.53
CA MET A 160 5.26 8.12 5.96
C MET A 160 5.60 8.01 7.45
N PHE A 161 4.67 7.56 8.29
CA PHE A 161 4.95 7.23 9.68
C PHE A 161 5.84 6.00 9.82
N GLY A 162 5.77 5.04 8.89
CA GLY A 162 6.75 3.95 8.78
C GLY A 162 8.17 4.47 8.48
N LEU A 163 8.30 5.43 7.56
CA LEU A 163 9.58 6.12 7.30
C LEU A 163 10.05 6.89 8.54
N MET A 164 9.15 7.62 9.19
CA MET A 164 9.46 8.36 10.41
C MET A 164 9.90 7.43 11.54
N MET A 165 9.31 6.24 11.66
CA MET A 165 9.72 5.21 12.62
C MET A 165 11.17 4.76 12.38
N GLU A 166 11.57 4.59 11.11
CA GLU A 166 12.96 4.32 10.74
C GLU A 166 13.90 5.47 11.07
N LEU A 167 13.56 6.69 10.65
CA LEU A 167 14.37 7.89 10.87
C LEU A 167 14.53 8.26 12.35
N GLN A 168 13.46 8.18 13.13
CA GLN A 168 13.45 8.52 14.55
C GLN A 168 14.32 7.56 15.37
N ASN A 169 14.42 6.29 14.94
CA ASN A 169 15.07 5.24 15.71
C ASN A 169 16.44 4.81 15.15
N VAL A 170 17.01 5.55 14.19
CA VAL A 170 18.27 5.20 13.52
C VAL A 170 19.41 4.88 14.50
N TYR A 171 19.58 5.70 15.55
CA TYR A 171 20.67 5.52 16.51
C TYR A 171 20.32 4.62 17.70
N THR A 172 19.04 4.29 17.90
CA THR A 172 18.60 3.54 19.09
C THR A 172 19.24 2.15 19.16
N ARG A 173 19.45 1.49 18.02
CA ARG A 173 20.12 0.19 17.93
C ARG A 173 21.62 0.27 18.28
N LYS A 174 22.34 1.28 17.78
CA LYS A 174 23.77 1.48 18.06
C LYS A 174 24.00 1.89 19.52
N LEU A 175 23.17 2.79 20.04
CA LEU A 175 23.28 3.34 21.39
C LEU A 175 22.60 2.48 22.47
N LYS A 176 21.96 1.36 22.09
CA LYS A 176 21.17 0.49 22.99
C LYS A 176 20.07 1.25 23.75
N GLU A 177 19.51 2.27 23.13
CA GLU A 177 18.38 3.02 23.68
C GLU A 177 17.04 2.29 23.47
N LYS A 178 16.04 2.65 24.28
CA LYS A 178 14.68 2.15 24.08
C LYS A 178 14.10 2.69 22.77
N VAL A 179 13.47 1.81 21.99
CA VAL A 179 12.74 2.17 20.77
C VAL A 179 11.59 3.13 21.11
N ARG A 180 11.50 4.22 20.35
CA ARG A 180 10.42 5.19 20.43
C ARG A 180 9.31 4.80 19.43
N TRP A 181 8.16 4.40 19.94
CA TRP A 181 7.05 3.84 19.15
C TRP A 181 6.02 4.87 18.67
N THR A 182 6.21 6.16 18.97
CA THR A 182 5.23 7.22 18.65
C THR A 182 4.86 7.23 17.17
N ALA A 183 5.84 7.19 16.25
CA ALA A 183 5.58 7.16 14.82
C ALA A 183 4.77 5.92 14.41
N TYR A 184 5.10 4.74 14.96
CA TYR A 184 4.35 3.52 14.68
C TYR A 184 2.86 3.65 15.08
N TYR A 185 2.55 4.16 16.27
CA TYR A 185 1.17 4.31 16.71
C TYR A 185 0.39 5.33 15.88
N LEU A 186 1.01 6.45 15.50
CA LEU A 186 0.40 7.40 14.56
C LEU A 186 0.14 6.76 13.19
N GLY A 187 1.07 5.91 12.73
CA GLY A 187 0.89 5.10 11.54
C GLY A 187 -0.30 4.15 11.63
N VAL A 188 -0.47 3.44 12.76
CA VAL A 188 -1.63 2.56 13.00
C VAL A 188 -2.94 3.33 12.97
N ILE A 189 -3.01 4.51 13.60
CA ILE A 189 -4.21 5.36 13.57
C ILE A 189 -4.54 5.77 12.14
N ALA A 190 -3.55 6.31 11.40
CA ALA A 190 -3.74 6.71 10.00
C ALA A 190 -4.15 5.52 9.12
N GLY A 191 -3.53 4.36 9.31
CA GLY A 191 -3.83 3.14 8.57
C GLY A 191 -5.21 2.54 8.88
N ALA A 192 -5.71 2.70 10.10
CA ALA A 192 -7.02 2.19 10.50
C ALA A 192 -8.19 2.99 9.88
N VAL A 193 -8.01 4.29 9.62
CA VAL A 193 -9.08 5.17 9.12
C VAL A 193 -9.71 4.65 7.82
N PRO A 194 -8.95 4.33 6.74
CA PRO A 194 -9.53 3.73 5.53
C PRO A 194 -10.33 2.45 5.79
N TRP A 195 -9.79 1.55 6.61
CA TRP A 195 -10.45 0.28 6.91
C TRP A 195 -11.73 0.45 7.71
N ILE A 196 -11.79 1.43 8.62
CA ILE A 196 -13.02 1.77 9.35
C ILE A 196 -14.11 2.23 8.36
N VAL A 197 -13.77 3.13 7.43
CA VAL A 197 -14.72 3.62 6.41
C VAL A 197 -15.20 2.48 5.52
N ILE A 198 -14.27 1.68 4.97
CA ILE A 198 -14.60 0.54 4.11
C ILE A 198 -15.48 -0.48 4.86
N THR A 199 -15.16 -0.76 6.13
CA THR A 199 -15.94 -1.69 6.95
C THR A 199 -17.35 -1.15 7.22
N ALA A 200 -17.50 0.15 7.44
CA ALA A 200 -18.82 0.76 7.62
C ALA A 200 -19.69 0.60 6.35
N TYR A 201 -19.11 0.82 5.17
CA TYR A 201 -19.78 0.61 3.88
C TYR A 201 -20.09 -0.87 3.63
N PHE A 202 -19.16 -1.77 3.96
CA PHE A 202 -19.36 -3.22 3.89
C PHE A 202 -20.55 -3.68 4.73
N ILE A 203 -20.61 -3.27 6.01
CA ILE A 203 -21.71 -3.60 6.91
C ILE A 203 -23.02 -3.01 6.41
N ASN A 204 -23.02 -1.74 5.99
CA ASN A 204 -24.25 -1.08 5.50
C ASN A 204 -24.80 -1.79 4.25
N THR A 205 -23.92 -2.18 3.32
CA THR A 205 -24.31 -2.93 2.11
C THR A 205 -24.85 -4.31 2.48
N GLY A 206 -24.19 -5.04 3.37
CA GLY A 206 -24.67 -6.36 3.79
C GLY A 206 -25.99 -6.34 4.56
N VAL A 207 -26.29 -5.26 5.30
CA VAL A 207 -27.54 -5.12 6.07
C VAL A 207 -28.68 -4.55 5.22
N ASN A 208 -28.40 -3.58 4.34
CA ASN A 208 -29.42 -2.77 3.66
C ASN A 208 -29.37 -2.86 2.12
N GLY A 209 -28.26 -3.32 1.53
CA GLY A 209 -27.94 -3.19 0.10
C GLY A 209 -27.95 -4.49 -0.72
N GLY A 210 -28.12 -5.65 -0.08
CA GLY A 210 -28.20 -6.96 -0.76
C GLY A 210 -26.92 -7.80 -0.65
N GLU A 211 -26.79 -8.78 -1.55
CA GLU A 211 -25.67 -9.73 -1.54
C GLU A 211 -24.39 -9.09 -2.11
N ILE A 212 -23.28 -9.22 -1.36
CA ILE A 212 -21.97 -8.71 -1.78
C ILE A 212 -21.29 -9.80 -2.63
N PRO A 213 -20.79 -9.48 -3.84
CA PRO A 213 -20.11 -10.47 -4.67
C PRO A 213 -18.97 -11.16 -3.92
N GLY A 214 -18.86 -12.48 -4.06
CA GLY A 214 -17.91 -13.28 -3.27
C GLY A 214 -16.46 -12.81 -3.43
N PHE A 215 -16.05 -12.37 -4.62
CA PHE A 215 -14.70 -11.87 -4.85
C PHE A 215 -14.40 -10.58 -4.07
N VAL A 216 -15.40 -9.71 -3.90
CA VAL A 216 -15.28 -8.46 -3.12
C VAL A 216 -15.05 -8.80 -1.65
N TYR A 217 -15.78 -9.77 -1.11
CA TYR A 217 -15.55 -10.29 0.24
C TYR A 217 -14.14 -10.83 0.44
N TRP A 218 -13.64 -11.64 -0.51
CA TRP A 218 -12.29 -12.18 -0.45
C TRP A 218 -11.21 -11.11 -0.52
N ILE A 219 -11.38 -10.09 -1.37
CA ILE A 219 -10.49 -8.92 -1.43
C ILE A 219 -10.36 -8.28 -0.04
N TYR A 220 -11.49 -8.01 0.63
CA TYR A 220 -11.47 -7.37 1.96
C TYR A 220 -10.71 -8.20 2.98
N VAL A 221 -11.03 -9.49 3.12
CA VAL A 221 -10.41 -10.36 4.13
C VAL A 221 -8.91 -10.51 3.87
N ILE A 222 -8.52 -10.80 2.63
CA ILE A 222 -7.14 -11.07 2.24
C ILE A 222 -6.29 -9.81 2.40
N GLU A 223 -6.76 -8.66 1.89
CA GLU A 223 -6.00 -7.41 1.99
C GLU A 223 -5.94 -6.88 3.42
N LEU A 224 -6.99 -7.05 4.22
CA LEU A 224 -6.94 -6.71 5.64
C LEU A 224 -5.86 -7.52 6.37
N ILE A 225 -5.75 -8.82 6.08
CA ILE A 225 -4.68 -9.67 6.61
C ILE A 225 -3.33 -9.15 6.14
N PHE A 226 -3.14 -8.91 4.83
CA PHE A 226 -1.87 -8.43 4.31
C PHE A 226 -1.44 -7.11 4.95
N PHE A 227 -2.31 -6.09 5.01
CA PHE A 227 -2.02 -4.80 5.65
C PHE A 227 -1.51 -4.97 7.08
N ASN A 228 -2.13 -5.86 7.86
CA ASN A 228 -1.67 -6.15 9.22
C ASN A 228 -0.30 -6.85 9.23
N THR A 229 0.01 -7.72 8.28
CA THR A 229 1.33 -8.37 8.20
C THR A 229 2.47 -7.39 7.95
N PHE A 230 2.25 -6.29 7.21
CA PHE A 230 3.24 -5.21 7.07
C PHE A 230 3.55 -4.54 8.42
N ALA A 231 2.52 -4.22 9.19
CA ALA A 231 2.67 -3.64 10.53
C ALA A 231 3.38 -4.62 11.49
N ILE A 232 3.00 -5.90 11.46
CA ILE A 232 3.65 -6.96 12.25
C ILE A 232 5.12 -7.12 11.85
N ASN A 233 5.47 -7.06 10.56
CA ASN A 233 6.85 -7.11 10.09
C ASN A 233 7.69 -6.00 10.74
N MET A 234 7.16 -4.78 10.86
CA MET A 234 7.79 -3.68 11.58
C MET A 234 7.93 -3.98 13.07
N ILE A 235 6.87 -4.47 13.73
CA ILE A 235 6.92 -4.82 15.16
C ILE A 235 8.04 -5.82 15.43
N LEU A 236 8.11 -6.90 14.65
CA LEU A 236 9.12 -7.95 14.81
C LEU A 236 10.53 -7.40 14.59
N GLN A 237 10.70 -6.51 13.62
CA GLN A 237 11.98 -5.85 13.30
C GLN A 237 12.47 -4.93 14.43
N TYR A 238 11.56 -4.21 15.10
CA TYR A 238 11.94 -3.32 16.21
C TYR A 238 12.03 -4.03 17.56
N LYS A 239 11.26 -5.10 17.77
CA LYS A 239 11.39 -5.96 18.95
C LYS A 239 12.54 -6.96 18.83
N GLY A 240 13.11 -7.15 17.64
CA GLY A 240 14.20 -8.10 17.42
C GLY A 240 13.80 -9.55 17.72
N VAL A 241 12.64 -9.98 17.22
CA VAL A 241 12.10 -11.32 17.48
C VAL A 241 12.58 -12.30 16.40
N GLY A 242 13.17 -13.44 16.80
CA GLY A 242 13.61 -14.49 15.87
C GLY A 242 14.56 -13.98 14.79
N LYS A 243 14.23 -14.23 13.51
CA LYS A 243 15.03 -13.80 12.34
C LYS A 243 14.98 -12.29 12.10
N TRP A 244 14.00 -11.58 12.63
CA TRP A 244 13.85 -10.12 12.48
C TRP A 244 14.83 -9.30 13.34
N LYS A 245 15.68 -9.96 14.13
CA LYS A 245 16.90 -9.33 14.67
C LYS A 245 17.78 -8.76 13.57
N ASP A 246 17.74 -9.39 12.39
CA ASP A 246 18.40 -8.92 11.18
C ASP A 246 17.45 -7.99 10.39
N TYR A 247 17.85 -6.73 10.23
CA TYR A 247 17.08 -5.75 9.46
C TYR A 247 16.92 -6.16 7.99
N LEU A 248 17.95 -6.78 7.38
CA LEU A 248 17.88 -7.20 5.98
C LEU A 248 16.91 -8.37 5.78
N TYR A 249 16.66 -9.15 6.83
CA TYR A 249 15.58 -10.13 6.82
C TYR A 249 14.22 -9.44 6.77
N GLY A 250 14.00 -8.41 7.60
CA GLY A 250 12.77 -7.60 7.58
C GLY A 250 12.54 -6.92 6.23
N GLU A 251 13.60 -6.37 5.64
CA GLU A 251 13.58 -5.80 4.28
C GLU A 251 13.18 -6.83 3.22
N ARG A 252 13.78 -8.04 3.26
CA ARG A 252 13.39 -9.12 2.35
C ARG A 252 11.92 -9.49 2.52
N MET A 253 11.42 -9.55 3.75
CA MET A 253 10.02 -9.84 4.02
C MET A 253 9.09 -8.76 3.48
N TYR A 254 9.44 -7.48 3.55
CA TYR A 254 8.66 -6.41 2.92
C TYR A 254 8.56 -6.59 1.40
N ILE A 255 9.65 -6.95 0.73
CA ILE A 255 9.64 -7.21 -0.71
C ILE A 255 8.72 -8.40 -1.04
N VAL A 256 8.78 -9.49 -0.25
CA VAL A 256 7.88 -10.65 -0.41
C VAL A 256 6.42 -10.24 -0.20
N LEU A 257 6.12 -9.56 0.91
CA LEU A 257 4.76 -9.14 1.23
C LEU A 257 4.20 -8.22 0.15
N SER A 258 4.99 -7.27 -0.36
CA SER A 258 4.60 -6.37 -1.45
C SER A 258 4.28 -7.11 -2.73
N LEU A 259 5.12 -8.08 -3.11
CA LEU A 259 4.87 -8.88 -4.30
C LEU A 259 3.59 -9.70 -4.14
N VAL A 260 3.46 -10.41 -3.02
CA VAL A 260 2.36 -11.35 -2.78
C VAL A 260 1.03 -10.59 -2.65
N SER A 261 0.94 -9.55 -1.82
CA SER A 261 -0.32 -8.82 -1.63
C SER A 261 -0.80 -8.16 -2.92
N LYS A 262 0.09 -7.45 -3.62
CA LYS A 262 -0.26 -6.79 -4.89
C LYS A 262 -0.69 -7.78 -5.96
N SER A 263 -0.05 -8.96 -6.01
CA SER A 263 -0.44 -10.00 -6.95
C SER A 263 -1.84 -10.53 -6.60
N PHE A 264 -2.11 -10.83 -5.33
CA PHE A 264 -3.44 -11.28 -4.90
C PHE A 264 -4.53 -10.27 -5.25
N LEU A 265 -4.36 -9.00 -4.87
CA LEU A 265 -5.36 -7.97 -5.20
C LEU A 265 -5.57 -7.87 -6.72
N ALA A 266 -4.49 -7.80 -7.50
CA ALA A 266 -4.61 -7.62 -8.94
C ALA A 266 -5.38 -8.76 -9.61
N TRP A 267 -5.06 -10.01 -9.27
CA TRP A 267 -5.68 -11.18 -9.89
C TRP A 267 -7.08 -11.48 -9.34
N LEU A 268 -7.36 -11.16 -8.07
CA LEU A 268 -8.74 -11.25 -7.53
C LEU A 268 -9.66 -10.23 -8.18
N VAL A 269 -9.19 -9.00 -8.36
CA VAL A 269 -9.96 -7.96 -9.04
C VAL A 269 -10.19 -8.35 -10.50
N PHE A 270 -9.13 -8.78 -11.20
CA PHE A 270 -9.25 -9.25 -12.58
C PHE A 270 -10.23 -10.43 -12.70
N GLY A 271 -10.04 -11.48 -11.90
CA GLY A 271 -10.88 -12.67 -11.96
C GLY A 271 -12.33 -12.43 -11.51
N GLY A 272 -12.54 -11.48 -10.58
CA GLY A 272 -13.85 -11.14 -10.05
C GLY A 272 -14.66 -10.25 -10.99
N VAL A 273 -14.11 -9.11 -11.39
CA VAL A 273 -14.78 -8.13 -12.27
C VAL A 273 -15.11 -8.74 -13.63
N PHE A 274 -14.29 -9.67 -14.11
CA PHE A 274 -14.43 -10.28 -15.43
C PHE A 274 -14.92 -11.72 -15.40
N SER A 275 -15.44 -12.19 -14.26
CA SER A 275 -16.09 -13.50 -14.18
C SER A 275 -17.41 -13.47 -14.98
N PRO A 276 -17.71 -14.49 -15.81
CA PRO A 276 -18.96 -14.56 -16.57
C PRO A 276 -20.24 -14.58 -15.73
N THR A 277 -20.15 -14.83 -14.41
CA THR A 277 -21.31 -15.04 -13.54
C THR A 277 -21.67 -13.87 -12.63
N GLY A 278 -20.83 -12.84 -12.50
CA GLY A 278 -20.97 -11.86 -11.41
C GLY A 278 -20.74 -12.47 -10.02
#